data_AF-A0A920UST7-F1
#
_entry.id   AF-A0A920UST7-F1
#
_cell.length_a   1.000
_cell.length_b   1.000
_cell.length_c   1.000
_cell.angle_alpha   90.00
_cell.angle_beta   90.00
_cell.angle_gamma   90.00
#
_symmetry.space_group_name_H-M   'P 1'
#
loop_
_entity.id
_entity.type
_entity.pdbx_description
1 polymer ?
#
loop_
_entity_poly.entity_id
_entity_poly.type
_entity_poly.pdbx_seq_one_letter_code
_entity_poly.pdbx_strand_id
1 'polypeptide(L)' 'MKIEDDPAERQGPQPVLYFEDEFEGPTVSEIKEQLENGDPAIFVGGGSERAEINIVMVNVQDGEEIVIADRMNEILRYS' A
#
# COMPACT_ATOMS: atom_id res chain seq x y z
N MET A 1 2.21 0.51 -29.32
CA MET A 1 1.75 -0.23 -28.13
C MET A 1 1.15 0.81 -27.21
N LYS A 2 -0.17 0.77 -27.00
CA LYS A 2 -0.84 1.58 -25.98
C LYS A 2 -1.01 0.65 -24.78
N ILE A 3 -0.37 0.98 -23.66
CA ILE A 3 -0.67 0.31 -22.40
C ILE A 3 -1.89 1.04 -21.87
N GLU A 4 -3.05 0.39 -21.95
CA GLU A 4 -4.26 0.83 -21.25
C GLU A 4 -4.11 0.37 -19.81
N ASP A 5 -3.36 1.14 -19.02
CA ASP A 5 -3.36 1.02 -17.57
C ASP A 5 -4.44 1.98 -17.07
N ASP A 6 -5.67 1.50 -16.95
CA ASP A 6 -6.72 2.25 -16.27
C ASP A 6 -6.50 2.04 -14.76
N PRO A 7 -6.06 3.06 -14.00
CA PRO A 7 -5.84 2.92 -12.56
C PRO A 7 -7.13 2.58 -11.78
N ALA A 8 -8.31 2.71 -12.40
CA ALA A 8 -9.58 2.26 -11.83
C ALA A 8 -9.82 0.74 -12.01
N GLU A 9 -9.17 0.09 -13.00
CA GLU A 9 -9.30 -1.35 -13.22
C GLU A 9 -8.20 -2.10 -12.47
N ARG A 10 -8.60 -2.85 -11.43
CA ARG A 10 -7.69 -3.73 -10.72
C ARG A 10 -7.20 -4.82 -11.67
N GLN A 11 -5.90 -4.90 -11.86
CA GLN A 11 -5.24 -5.95 -12.66
C GLN A 11 -5.19 -7.29 -11.89
N GLY A 12 -6.35 -7.84 -11.52
CA GLY A 12 -6.51 -9.09 -10.79
C GLY A 12 -6.71 -8.92 -9.27
N PRO A 13 -6.72 -10.04 -8.51
CA PRO A 13 -6.88 -10.02 -7.05
C PRO A 13 -5.74 -9.24 -6.39
N GLN A 14 -6.08 -8.29 -5.53
CA GLN A 14 -5.13 -7.48 -4.77
C GLN A 14 -5.44 -7.60 -3.29
N PRO A 15 -4.43 -7.79 -2.43
CA PRO A 15 -4.61 -7.55 -1.01
C PRO A 15 -4.90 -6.06 -0.81
N VAL A 16 -5.97 -5.79 -0.05
CA VAL A 16 -6.39 -4.44 0.34
C VAL A 16 -6.46 -4.40 1.86
N LEU A 17 -5.79 -3.42 2.44
CA LEU A 17 -5.84 -3.10 3.86
C LEU A 17 -6.88 -2.00 4.04
N TYR A 18 -7.84 -2.24 4.93
CA TYR A 18 -8.86 -1.28 5.34
C TYR A 18 -8.57 -0.82 6.75
N PHE A 19 -8.64 0.50 6.97
CA PHE A 19 -8.51 1.10 8.29
C PHE A 19 -9.89 1.61 8.69
N GLU A 20 -10.38 1.13 9.84
CA GLU A 20 -11.64 1.59 10.42
C GLU A 20 -11.46 2.99 11.04
N ASP A 21 -12.54 3.74 11.18
CA ASP A 21 -12.50 5.11 11.71
C ASP A 21 -11.99 5.15 13.16
N GLU A 22 -12.13 4.05 13.89
CA GLU A 22 -11.65 3.85 15.27
C GLU A 22 -10.17 3.43 15.38
N PHE A 23 -9.45 3.30 14.26
CA PHE A 23 -8.03 2.97 14.29
C PHE A 23 -7.22 4.13 14.89
N GLU A 24 -6.56 3.89 16.03
CA GLU A 24 -5.79 4.89 16.77
C GLU A 24 -4.33 5.05 16.30
N GLY A 25 -4.01 4.65 15.06
CA GLY A 25 -2.67 4.74 14.48
C GLY A 25 -2.53 5.81 13.37
N PRO A 26 -1.46 5.74 12.55
CA PRO A 26 -1.23 6.71 11.49
C PRO A 26 -2.35 6.64 10.45
N THR A 27 -2.70 7.81 9.91
CA THR A 27 -3.62 7.91 8.79
C THR A 27 -3.06 7.20 7.56
N VAL A 28 -3.93 6.78 6.64
CA VAL A 28 -3.51 6.19 5.36
C VAL A 28 -2.52 7.08 4.62
N SER A 29 -2.71 8.40 4.66
CA SER A 29 -1.76 9.35 4.07
C SER A 29 -0.38 9.30 4.72
N GLU A 30 -0.31 9.26 6.06
CA GLU A 30 0.97 9.13 6.79
C GLU A 30 1.64 7.78 6.56
N ILE A 31 0.87 6.70 6.46
CA ILE A 31 1.40 5.37 6.11
C ILE A 31 2.03 5.41 4.71
N LYS A 32 1.32 5.96 3.72
CA LYS A 32 1.83 6.09 2.34
C LYS A 32 3.09 6.94 2.29
N GLU A 33 3.09 8.08 2.98
CA GLU A 33 4.26 8.95 3.05
C GLU A 33 5.48 8.24 3.66
N GLN A 34 5.29 7.43 4.72
CA GLN A 34 6.36 6.65 5.33
C GLN A 34 6.87 5.52 4.43
N LEU A 35 5.98 4.87 3.66
CA LEU A 35 6.36 3.86 2.66
C LEU A 35 7.18 4.48 1.53
N GLU A 36 6.75 5.64 1.01
CA GLU A 36 7.39 6.34 -0.11
C GLU A 36 8.76 6.94 0.26
N ASN A 37 8.90 7.46 1.48
CA ASN A 37 10.16 8.05 1.98
C ASN A 37 11.12 7.03 2.58
N GLY A 38 10.76 5.75 2.59
CA GLY A 38 11.59 4.67 3.09
C GLY A 38 12.73 4.27 2.13
N ASP A 39 13.60 3.38 2.60
CA ASP A 39 14.62 2.72 1.77
C ASP A 39 14.45 1.18 1.91
N PRO A 40 14.06 0.46 0.84
CA PRO A 40 13.63 0.99 -0.45
C PRO A 40 12.30 1.77 -0.33
N ALA A 41 12.07 2.66 -1.30
CA ALA A 41 10.79 3.35 -1.46
C ALA A 41 9.72 2.38 -1.98
N ILE A 42 8.56 2.35 -1.32
CA ILE A 42 7.45 1.46 -1.66
C ILE A 42 6.25 2.30 -2.08
N PHE A 43 5.79 2.11 -3.33
CA PHE A 43 4.62 2.79 -3.87
C PHE A 43 3.42 1.86 -3.85
N VAL A 44 2.35 2.28 -3.16
CA VAL A 44 1.10 1.52 -3.03
C VAL A 44 -0.07 2.29 -3.63
N GLY A 45 -1.06 1.55 -4.11
CA GLY A 45 -2.34 2.13 -4.46
C GLY A 45 -3.15 2.49 -3.21
N GLY A 46 -4.23 3.25 -3.42
CA GLY A 46 -5.21 3.54 -2.37
C GLY A 46 -6.06 4.73 -2.76
N GLY A 47 -7.36 4.67 -2.43
CA GLY A 47 -8.28 5.78 -2.62
C GLY A 47 -8.19 6.78 -1.46
N SER A 48 -8.37 8.07 -1.75
CA SER A 48 -8.53 9.08 -0.68
C SER A 48 -9.94 9.04 -0.06
N GLU A 49 -10.92 8.47 -0.76
CA GLU A 49 -12.33 8.42 -0.33
C GLU A 49 -12.65 7.24 0.59
N ARG A 50 -11.86 6.17 0.51
CA ARG A 50 -11.92 5.01 1.41
C ARG A 50 -10.53 4.89 1.99
N ALA A 51 -10.39 4.90 3.31
CA ALA A 51 -9.10 4.72 3.99
C ALA A 51 -8.56 3.31 3.70
N GLU A 52 -8.04 3.10 2.48
CA GLU A 52 -7.58 1.83 1.96
C GLU A 52 -6.19 1.95 1.34
N ILE A 53 -5.39 0.90 1.53
CA ILE A 53 -4.12 0.70 0.86
C ILE A 53 -4.21 -0.59 0.08
N ASN A 54 -3.94 -0.57 -1.23
CA ASN A 54 -3.91 -1.77 -2.06
C ASN A 54 -2.51 -2.02 -2.64
N ILE A 55 -2.10 -3.28 -2.63
CA ILE A 55 -0.82 -3.71 -3.20
C ILE A 55 -1.10 -4.41 -4.54
N VAL A 56 -0.47 -3.91 -5.60
CA VAL A 56 -0.57 -4.46 -6.94
C VAL A 56 0.42 -5.63 -7.07
N MET A 57 0.02 -6.83 -6.62
CA MET A 57 0.92 -7.99 -6.50
C MET A 57 1.62 -8.39 -7.81
N VAL A 58 1.03 -8.10 -8.97
CA VAL A 58 1.68 -8.37 -10.27
C VAL A 58 2.95 -7.55 -10.52
N ASN A 59 3.15 -6.47 -9.75
CA ASN A 59 4.36 -5.65 -9.80
C ASN A 59 5.39 -6.00 -8.72
N VAL A 60 5.05 -6.92 -7.80
CA VAL A 60 5.91 -7.31 -6.68
C VAL A 60 6.80 -8.47 -7.13
N GLN A 61 8.11 -8.31 -6.99
CA GLN A 61 9.10 -9.35 -7.28
C GLN A 61 9.29 -10.29 -6.09
N ASP A 62 9.86 -11.47 -6.34
CA ASP A 62 10.16 -12.46 -5.30
C ASP A 62 11.04 -11.87 -4.18
N GLY A 63 10.54 -11.92 -2.95
CA GLY A 63 11.18 -11.36 -1.76
C GLY A 63 10.78 -9.92 -1.44
N GLU A 64 10.21 -9.16 -2.38
CA GLU A 64 9.73 -7.78 -2.10
C GLU A 64 8.49 -7.80 -1.19
N GLU A 65 7.69 -8.87 -1.23
CA GLU A 65 6.54 -9.04 -0.33
C GLU A 65 6.94 -9.07 1.14
N ILE A 66 8.14 -9.57 1.45
CA ILE A 66 8.67 -9.59 2.83
C ILE A 66 9.04 -8.17 3.25
N VAL A 67 9.73 -7.41 2.38
CA VAL A 67 10.11 -6.02 2.65
C VAL A 67 8.86 -5.15 2.87
N ILE A 68 7.84 -5.34 2.05
CA ILE A 68 6.56 -4.64 2.20
C ILE A 68 5.90 -5.00 3.53
N ALA A 69 5.83 -6.30 3.87
CA ALA A 69 5.23 -6.76 5.11
C ALA A 69 5.98 -6.25 6.36
N ASP A 70 7.30 -6.26 6.34
CA ASP A 70 8.13 -5.79 7.45
C ASP A 70 7.96 -4.29 7.66
N ARG A 71 8.04 -3.48 6.59
CA ARG A 71 7.84 -2.02 6.68
C ARG A 71 6.43 -1.66 7.14
N MET A 72 5.41 -2.37 6.66
CA MET A 72 4.04 -2.17 7.14
C MET A 72 3.91 -2.50 8.63
N ASN A 73 4.55 -3.58 9.10
CA ASN A 73 4.56 -3.90 10.52
C ASN A 73 5.29 -2.84 11.35
N GLU A 74 6.41 -2.29 10.87
CA GLU A 74 7.12 -1.20 11.54
C GLU A 74 6.21 0.03 11.70
N ILE A 75 5.60 0.48 10.61
CA ILE A 75 4.72 1.67 10.62
C ILE A 75 3.54 1.49 11.57
N LEU A 76 2.91 0.31 11.57
CA LEU A 76 1.68 0.06 12.33
C LEU A 76 1.90 -0.33 13.79
N ARG A 77 3.11 -0.77 14.18
CA ARG A 77 3.40 -1.19 15.57
C ARG A 77 4.06 -0.11 16.41
N TYR A 78 4.62 0.92 15.80
CA TYR A 78 5.29 2.02 16.49
C TYR A 78 4.45 3.31 16.57
N SER A 79 3.13 3.20 16.34
CA SER A 79 2.14 4.27 16.50
C SER A 79 1.45 4.24 17.85
#